data_AF-W0EH95-F1
#
_entry.id   AF-W0EH95-F1
#
_cell.length_a   1.000
_cell.length_b   1.000
_cell.length_c   1.000
_cell.angle_alpha   90.00
_cell.angle_beta   90.00
_cell.angle_gamma   90.00
#
_symmetry.space_group_name_H-M   'P 1'
#
loop_
_entity.id
_entity.type
_entity.pdbx_description
1 polymer ?
#
loop_
_entity_poly.entity_id
_entity_poly.type
_entity_poly.pdbx_seq_one_letter_code
_entity_poly.pdbx_strand_id
1 'polypeptide(L)'
;MYKNNALYYLYSLKEIGLMDEYSDKHFIIQAMNGNLDFFERYPYVASKSLNITNGLDLANTFLMNFSAKLFNLSHKFSKSDIDEFVRNQLAAGKDKYSEEQFFRAVSEVNVLSYLVNFTGRLRSASYEYRLTKNGPNPEARINLNDDIIIDVEVKTPGFEKSHSYPKSKLGMIKPNVVLDDNGKKKVGQYCKNASLELVMPRVLKLKDFIDSAAEKFEKPSSPKHFNLLFINWTYTDFPECELNEPISLLVNPISGILYNDAALNFVKTFDKENKIYKKLERRNLDKISAIILYRDTIDSILSGDFRYHFGHNSFKLLLNEKNNNDLDFYLLCKTLHMNPYNTGSTLQWVPADYEMKSNVPREVAENAVRFVDDVLWQSDELLSGVFPDPNLIRKLRKQIYLQEDPYYVKKV
;
A
#
# COMPACT_ATOMS: atom_id res chain seq x y z
N MET A 1 6.16 -36.84 -13.79
CA MET A 1 5.67 -35.44 -13.83
C MET A 1 6.28 -34.79 -15.06
N TYR A 2 5.49 -34.44 -16.08
CA TYR A 2 6.02 -33.67 -17.21
C TYR A 2 6.49 -32.31 -16.68
N LYS A 3 7.81 -32.07 -16.67
CA LYS A 3 8.35 -30.75 -16.29
C LYS A 3 7.95 -29.77 -17.39
N ASN A 4 6.89 -29.00 -17.15
CA ASN A 4 6.54 -27.87 -18.00
C ASN A 4 7.73 -26.90 -18.01
N ASN A 5 8.23 -26.51 -19.19
CA ASN A 5 9.37 -25.59 -19.33
C ASN A 5 9.16 -24.28 -18.55
N ALA A 6 7.91 -23.84 -18.36
CA ALA A 6 7.58 -22.66 -17.57
C ALA A 6 7.97 -22.78 -16.08
N LEU A 7 8.05 -24.00 -15.54
CA LEU A 7 8.43 -24.27 -14.15
C LEU A 7 9.94 -24.50 -13.98
N TYR A 8 10.68 -24.68 -15.09
CA TYR A 8 12.05 -25.17 -15.06
C TYR A 8 12.96 -24.35 -14.14
N TYR A 9 12.90 -23.02 -14.23
CA TYR A 9 13.77 -22.16 -13.45
C TYR A 9 13.56 -22.35 -11.95
N LEU A 10 12.33 -22.26 -11.46
CA LEU A 10 12.03 -22.42 -10.03
C LEU A 10 12.44 -23.81 -9.49
N TYR A 11 12.21 -24.89 -10.26
CA TYR A 11 12.70 -26.22 -9.86
C TYR A 11 14.22 -26.32 -9.90
N SER A 12 14.89 -25.62 -10.82
CA SER A 12 16.36 -25.59 -10.85
C SER A 12 16.95 -24.93 -9.59
N LEU A 13 16.30 -23.88 -9.05
CA LEU A 13 16.71 -23.25 -7.79
C LEU A 13 16.63 -24.25 -6.61
N LYS A 14 15.60 -25.10 -6.60
CA LYS A 14 15.47 -26.19 -5.64
C LYS A 14 16.56 -27.25 -5.83
N GLU A 15 16.82 -27.67 -7.07
CA GLU A 15 17.81 -28.70 -7.38
C GLU A 15 19.25 -28.30 -7.01
N ILE A 16 19.59 -27.02 -7.09
CA ILE A 16 20.91 -26.49 -6.68
C ILE A 16 20.97 -26.10 -5.19
N GLY A 17 19.93 -26.39 -4.42
CA GLY A 17 19.89 -26.18 -2.97
C GLY A 17 19.70 -24.74 -2.50
N LEU A 18 19.13 -23.84 -3.33
CA LEU A 18 18.77 -22.49 -2.86
C LEU A 18 17.54 -22.49 -1.94
N MET A 19 16.73 -23.56 -2.01
CA MET A 19 15.45 -23.67 -1.29
C MET A 19 15.47 -24.72 -0.17
N ASP A 20 16.63 -25.26 0.19
CA ASP A 20 16.74 -26.38 1.15
C ASP A 20 16.26 -26.02 2.56
N GLU A 21 16.35 -24.75 2.94
CA GLU A 21 15.94 -24.25 4.26
C GLU A 21 14.48 -23.78 4.31
N TYR A 22 13.72 -23.97 3.23
CA TYR A 22 12.31 -23.57 3.19
C TYR A 22 11.48 -24.52 4.06
N SER A 23 10.56 -23.98 4.86
CA SER A 23 9.59 -24.78 5.61
C SER A 23 8.67 -25.56 4.66
N ASP A 24 8.21 -26.75 5.07
CA ASP A 24 7.12 -27.46 4.40
C ASP A 24 5.81 -26.67 4.36
N LYS A 25 5.65 -25.69 5.27
CA LYS A 25 4.51 -24.77 5.31
C LYS A 25 4.67 -23.58 4.35
N HIS A 26 5.81 -23.45 3.70
CA HIS A 26 6.10 -22.34 2.80
C HIS A 26 5.18 -22.39 1.58
N PHE A 27 4.62 -21.24 1.17
CA PHE A 27 3.63 -21.15 0.08
C PHE A 27 4.11 -21.83 -1.22
N ILE A 28 5.33 -21.53 -1.68
CA ILE A 28 5.91 -22.18 -2.87
C ILE A 28 6.02 -23.70 -2.70
N ILE A 29 6.40 -24.19 -1.51
CA ILE A 29 6.55 -25.63 -1.26
C ILE A 29 5.19 -26.32 -1.27
N GLN A 30 4.18 -25.71 -0.64
CA GLN A 30 2.80 -26.20 -0.71
C GLN A 30 2.28 -26.22 -2.15
N ALA A 31 2.49 -25.14 -2.91
CA ALA A 31 2.10 -25.04 -4.30
C ALA A 31 2.79 -26.11 -5.17
N MET A 32 4.08 -26.38 -4.96
CA MET A 32 4.81 -27.46 -5.66
C MET A 32 4.24 -28.85 -5.36
N ASN A 33 3.61 -29.01 -4.20
CA ASN A 33 2.92 -30.23 -3.79
C ASN A 33 1.44 -30.24 -4.24
N GLY A 34 0.99 -29.26 -5.02
CA GLY A 34 -0.38 -29.14 -5.52
C GLY A 34 -1.40 -28.68 -4.47
N ASN A 35 -0.94 -28.13 -3.34
CA ASN A 35 -1.80 -27.64 -2.28
C ASN A 35 -1.71 -26.11 -2.17
N LEU A 36 -2.84 -25.40 -2.27
CA LEU A 36 -2.88 -23.95 -2.16
C LEU A 36 -4.21 -23.51 -1.52
N ASP A 37 -4.30 -23.69 -0.20
CA ASP A 37 -5.45 -23.29 0.63
C ASP A 37 -5.55 -21.78 0.91
N PHE A 38 -4.53 -21.02 0.49
CA PHE A 38 -4.39 -19.61 0.83
C PHE A 38 -5.62 -18.78 0.43
N PHE A 39 -6.14 -18.99 -0.78
CA PHE A 39 -7.30 -18.22 -1.26
C PHE A 39 -8.60 -18.55 -0.51
N GLU A 40 -8.68 -19.72 0.12
CA GLU A 40 -9.78 -20.08 1.04
C GLU A 40 -9.62 -19.37 2.39
N ARG A 41 -8.38 -19.23 2.87
CA ARG A 41 -8.05 -18.51 4.11
C ARG A 41 -8.18 -16.99 3.98
N TYR A 42 -8.02 -16.43 2.78
CA TYR A 42 -8.16 -15.01 2.50
C TYR A 42 -9.19 -14.75 1.39
N PRO A 43 -10.49 -14.99 1.67
CA PRO A 43 -11.55 -14.96 0.66
C PRO A 43 -11.72 -13.59 0.00
N TYR A 44 -11.29 -12.51 0.65
CA TYR A 44 -11.35 -11.17 0.07
C TYR A 44 -10.38 -11.01 -1.12
N VAL A 45 -9.22 -11.67 -1.10
CA VAL A 45 -8.28 -11.72 -2.24
C VAL A 45 -8.95 -12.44 -3.42
N ALA A 46 -9.74 -13.47 -3.12
CA ALA A 46 -10.49 -14.26 -4.10
C ALA A 46 -11.76 -13.56 -4.62
N SER A 47 -12.32 -12.59 -3.88
CA SER A 47 -13.62 -11.98 -4.16
C SER A 47 -13.71 -11.10 -5.41
N LYS A 48 -12.56 -10.73 -6.00
CA LYS A 48 -12.45 -9.93 -7.23
C LYS A 48 -11.51 -10.60 -8.23
N SER A 49 -12.04 -11.55 -9.00
CA SER A 49 -11.36 -12.06 -10.21
C SER A 49 -12.07 -11.52 -11.45
N LEU A 50 -11.30 -11.08 -12.44
CA LEU A 50 -11.78 -10.81 -13.80
C LEU A 50 -11.96 -12.12 -14.59
N ASN A 51 -11.45 -13.23 -14.07
CA ASN A 51 -11.46 -14.54 -14.69
C ASN A 51 -12.38 -15.52 -13.95
N ILE A 52 -12.89 -16.52 -14.66
CA ILE A 52 -13.55 -17.66 -14.02
C ILE A 52 -12.46 -18.53 -13.41
N THR A 53 -12.34 -18.55 -12.08
CA THR A 53 -11.33 -19.35 -11.37
C THR A 53 -11.74 -20.80 -11.15
N ASN A 54 -13.00 -21.15 -11.44
CA ASN A 54 -13.51 -22.52 -11.26
C ASN A 54 -12.78 -23.51 -12.18
N GLY A 55 -12.13 -24.51 -11.57
CA GLY A 55 -11.37 -25.53 -12.30
C GLY A 55 -9.95 -25.10 -12.72
N LEU A 56 -9.50 -23.90 -12.35
CA LEU A 56 -8.10 -23.50 -12.54
C LEU A 56 -7.21 -24.22 -11.52
N ASP A 57 -6.09 -24.76 -12.00
CA ASP A 57 -4.99 -25.19 -11.16
C ASP A 57 -4.23 -23.95 -10.66
N LEU A 58 -4.69 -23.42 -9.52
CA LEU A 58 -4.14 -22.20 -8.91
C LEU A 58 -2.65 -22.35 -8.59
N ALA A 59 -2.24 -23.54 -8.13
CA ALA A 59 -0.87 -23.83 -7.76
C ALA A 59 0.06 -23.80 -8.98
N ASN A 60 -0.27 -24.55 -10.03
CA ASN A 60 0.55 -24.55 -11.25
C ASN A 60 0.52 -23.18 -11.96
N THR A 61 -0.61 -22.49 -11.97
CA THR A 61 -0.73 -21.15 -12.55
C THR A 61 0.22 -20.18 -11.85
N PHE A 62 0.19 -20.12 -10.51
CA PHE A 62 1.10 -19.30 -9.73
C PHE A 62 2.56 -19.68 -10.02
N LEU A 63 2.91 -20.96 -9.90
CA LEU A 63 4.30 -21.41 -10.03
C LEU A 63 4.88 -21.13 -11.42
N MET A 64 4.11 -21.34 -12.50
CA MET A 64 4.56 -21.08 -13.87
C MET A 64 4.87 -19.60 -14.07
N ASN A 65 3.97 -18.72 -13.65
CA ASN A 65 4.14 -17.29 -13.80
C ASN A 65 5.26 -16.75 -12.89
N PHE A 66 5.33 -17.23 -11.65
CA PHE A 66 6.36 -16.84 -10.71
C PHE A 66 7.76 -17.30 -11.17
N SER A 67 7.87 -18.54 -11.66
CA SER A 67 9.10 -19.10 -12.23
C SER A 67 9.60 -18.31 -13.43
N ALA A 68 8.74 -18.05 -14.42
CA ALA A 68 9.11 -17.27 -15.62
C ALA A 68 9.58 -15.86 -15.27
N LYS A 69 8.99 -15.27 -14.23
CA LYS A 69 9.32 -13.93 -13.78
C LYS A 69 10.64 -13.86 -13.02
N LEU A 70 10.88 -14.78 -12.08
CA LEU A 70 12.17 -14.88 -11.42
C LEU A 70 13.29 -15.14 -12.44
N PHE A 71 13.02 -15.97 -13.46
CA PHE A 71 13.96 -16.18 -14.57
C PHE A 71 14.24 -14.89 -15.33
N ASN A 72 13.22 -14.08 -15.64
CA ASN A 72 13.42 -12.79 -16.30
C ASN A 72 14.28 -11.86 -15.42
N LEU A 73 13.95 -11.72 -14.13
CA LEU A 73 14.70 -10.91 -13.18
C LEU A 73 16.16 -11.36 -13.06
N SER A 74 16.44 -12.67 -13.14
CA SER A 74 17.80 -13.19 -13.12
C SER A 74 18.66 -12.81 -14.31
N HIS A 75 18.05 -12.28 -15.39
CA HIS A 75 18.77 -11.71 -16.53
C HIS A 75 18.96 -10.19 -16.41
N LYS A 76 18.35 -9.55 -15.41
CA LYS A 76 18.40 -8.10 -15.19
C LYS A 76 19.26 -7.72 -13.99
N PHE A 77 19.25 -8.56 -12.96
CA PHE A 77 20.02 -8.39 -11.72
C PHE A 77 21.18 -9.38 -11.66
N SER A 78 22.11 -9.18 -10.74
CA SER A 78 23.25 -10.09 -10.62
C SER A 78 22.81 -11.45 -10.08
N LYS A 79 23.51 -12.52 -10.48
CA LYS A 79 23.23 -13.87 -9.97
C LYS A 79 23.33 -13.92 -8.44
N SER A 80 24.32 -13.24 -7.85
CA SER A 80 24.52 -13.21 -6.40
C SER A 80 23.30 -12.62 -5.69
N ASP A 81 22.77 -11.51 -6.19
CA ASP A 81 21.61 -10.85 -5.60
C ASP A 81 20.38 -11.75 -5.65
N ILE A 82 20.15 -12.44 -6.78
CA ILE A 82 19.02 -13.36 -6.94
C ILE A 82 19.17 -14.60 -6.05
N ASP A 83 20.37 -15.19 -5.98
CA ASP A 83 20.64 -16.34 -5.11
C ASP A 83 20.42 -15.96 -3.64
N GLU A 84 20.87 -14.77 -3.22
CA GLU A 84 20.67 -14.25 -1.86
C GLU A 84 19.19 -13.97 -1.57
N PHE A 85 18.49 -13.33 -2.51
CA PHE A 85 17.06 -13.09 -2.41
C PHE A 85 16.28 -14.39 -2.23
N VAL A 86 16.56 -15.40 -3.06
CA VAL A 86 15.90 -16.71 -2.96
C VAL A 86 16.21 -17.37 -1.61
N ARG A 87 17.46 -17.36 -1.15
CA ARG A 87 17.84 -18.02 0.11
C ARG A 87 17.28 -17.32 1.35
N ASN A 88 17.19 -15.99 1.34
CA ASN A 88 16.95 -15.20 2.54
C ASN A 88 15.57 -14.52 2.55
N GLN A 89 15.28 -13.67 1.56
CA GLN A 89 14.05 -12.88 1.51
C GLN A 89 12.85 -13.76 1.14
N LEU A 90 12.97 -14.54 0.06
CA LEU A 90 11.90 -15.39 -0.44
C LEU A 90 11.61 -16.57 0.51
N ALA A 91 12.61 -17.07 1.25
CA ALA A 91 12.43 -18.11 2.26
C ALA A 91 11.55 -17.68 3.44
N ALA A 92 11.35 -16.37 3.62
CA ALA A 92 10.38 -15.78 4.53
C ALA A 92 10.44 -16.34 5.97
N GLY A 93 11.64 -16.41 6.54
CA GLY A 93 11.85 -16.91 7.90
C GLY A 93 12.19 -18.40 7.99
N LYS A 94 12.39 -19.10 6.85
CA LYS A 94 12.94 -20.46 6.79
C LYS A 94 12.10 -21.45 7.61
N ASP A 95 12.67 -22.06 8.65
CA ASP A 95 11.98 -22.96 9.59
C ASP A 95 10.87 -22.25 10.39
N LYS A 96 11.01 -20.95 10.60
CA LYS A 96 10.01 -20.05 11.22
C LYS A 96 9.22 -19.27 10.18
N TYR A 97 8.78 -19.97 9.14
CA TYR A 97 8.07 -19.39 8.00
C TYR A 97 6.97 -18.40 8.41
N SER A 98 7.00 -17.24 7.78
CA SER A 98 6.03 -16.15 7.89
C SER A 98 5.42 -15.89 6.53
N GLU A 99 4.16 -16.29 6.36
CA GLU A 99 3.40 -16.02 5.13
C GLU A 99 3.36 -14.53 4.78
N GLU A 100 3.28 -13.66 5.78
CA GLU A 100 3.37 -12.22 5.61
C GLU A 100 4.70 -11.76 4.98
N GLN A 101 5.83 -12.31 5.44
CA GLN A 101 7.14 -12.00 4.87
C GLN A 101 7.26 -12.54 3.44
N PHE A 102 6.65 -13.69 3.15
CA PHE A 102 6.62 -14.22 1.80
C PHE A 102 5.87 -13.29 0.84
N PHE A 103 4.69 -12.80 1.22
CA PHE A 103 3.92 -11.89 0.36
C PHE A 103 4.55 -10.49 0.24
N ARG A 104 5.40 -10.08 1.20
CA ARG A 104 6.30 -8.92 1.02
C ARG A 104 7.30 -9.18 -0.10
N ALA A 105 8.00 -10.31 -0.07
CA ALA A 105 8.94 -10.69 -1.13
C ALA A 105 8.25 -10.83 -2.49
N VAL A 106 7.05 -11.43 -2.56
CA VAL A 106 6.27 -11.51 -3.81
C VAL A 106 5.87 -10.12 -4.33
N SER A 107 5.46 -9.21 -3.45
CA SER A 107 5.13 -7.82 -3.82
C SER A 107 6.32 -7.14 -4.49
N GLU A 108 7.50 -7.30 -3.92
CA GLU A 108 8.74 -6.74 -4.44
C GLU A 108 9.08 -7.29 -5.83
N VAL A 109 9.04 -8.63 -5.99
CA VAL A 109 9.25 -9.30 -7.28
C VAL A 109 8.26 -8.78 -8.33
N ASN A 110 6.99 -8.61 -7.98
CA ASN A 110 5.95 -8.12 -8.90
C ASN A 110 6.25 -6.68 -9.36
N VAL A 111 6.60 -5.79 -8.42
CA VAL A 111 6.93 -4.39 -8.72
C VAL A 111 8.21 -4.29 -9.54
N LEU A 112 9.29 -4.96 -9.14
CA LEU A 112 10.55 -4.93 -9.85
C LEU A 112 10.41 -5.49 -11.27
N SER A 113 9.70 -6.61 -11.42
CA SER A 113 9.43 -7.19 -12.74
C SER A 113 8.67 -6.22 -13.63
N TYR A 114 7.69 -5.51 -13.07
CA TYR A 114 6.93 -4.52 -13.81
C TYR A 114 7.82 -3.38 -14.31
N LEU A 115 8.62 -2.78 -13.42
CA LEU A 115 9.48 -1.66 -13.77
C LEU A 115 10.52 -2.05 -14.84
N VAL A 116 11.23 -3.18 -14.67
CA VAL A 116 12.30 -3.55 -15.61
C VAL A 116 11.82 -4.00 -16.99
N ASN A 117 10.54 -4.39 -17.12
CA ASN A 117 9.97 -4.89 -18.38
C ASN A 117 9.02 -3.91 -19.06
N PHE A 118 8.36 -3.01 -18.32
CA PHE A 118 7.27 -2.21 -18.86
C PHE A 118 7.42 -0.71 -18.66
N THR A 119 8.45 -0.22 -17.96
CA THR A 119 8.63 1.23 -17.75
C THR A 119 9.83 1.76 -18.54
N GLY A 120 9.67 1.90 -19.85
CA GLY A 120 10.72 2.42 -20.75
C GLY A 120 11.80 1.40 -21.14
N ARG A 121 12.82 1.86 -21.89
CA ARG A 121 13.93 1.00 -22.33
C ARG A 121 15.00 0.93 -21.24
N LEU A 122 15.14 -0.26 -20.63
CA LEU A 122 16.12 -0.52 -19.58
C LEU A 122 17.56 -0.38 -20.10
N ARG A 123 18.38 0.41 -19.39
CA ARG A 123 19.83 0.50 -19.57
C ARG A 123 20.56 -0.41 -18.58
N SER A 124 20.16 -0.37 -17.31
CA SER A 124 20.71 -1.23 -16.25
C SER A 124 19.77 -1.29 -15.05
N ALA A 125 19.82 -2.36 -14.26
CA ALA A 125 19.17 -2.44 -12.96
C ALA A 125 20.17 -2.92 -11.90
N SER A 126 19.97 -2.53 -10.66
CA SER A 126 20.80 -2.96 -9.52
C SER A 126 19.91 -3.20 -8.31
N TYR A 127 20.02 -4.38 -7.71
CA TYR A 127 19.30 -4.77 -6.51
C TYR A 127 20.07 -4.28 -5.28
N GLU A 128 19.36 -3.85 -4.23
CA GLU A 128 19.94 -3.26 -3.01
C GLU A 128 21.06 -2.24 -3.32
N TYR A 129 20.76 -1.28 -4.20
CA TYR A 129 21.77 -0.36 -4.73
C TYR A 129 22.43 0.46 -3.61
N ARG A 130 23.74 0.28 -3.45
CA ARG A 130 24.50 0.94 -2.38
C ARG A 130 24.70 2.42 -2.66
N LEU A 131 23.89 3.26 -2.01
CA LEU A 131 24.06 4.72 -2.04
C LEU A 131 25.19 5.19 -1.13
N THR A 132 25.41 4.50 0.01
CA THR A 132 26.46 4.83 0.96
C THR A 132 27.16 3.56 1.47
N LYS A 133 28.35 3.70 2.06
CA LYS A 133 29.15 2.55 2.50
C LYS A 133 28.48 1.71 3.59
N ASN A 134 27.66 2.32 4.46
CA ASN A 134 27.08 1.70 5.66
C ASN A 134 25.58 2.04 5.86
N GLY A 135 24.94 2.72 4.92
CA GLY A 135 23.52 3.12 5.04
C GLY A 135 22.57 2.08 4.43
N PRO A 136 21.27 2.19 4.74
CA PRO A 136 20.27 1.32 4.15
C PRO A 136 20.09 1.65 2.66
N ASN A 137 19.71 0.65 1.86
CA ASN A 137 19.63 0.77 0.40
C ASN A 137 18.17 0.68 -0.07
N PRO A 138 17.79 1.38 -1.15
CA PRO A 138 16.54 1.10 -1.84
C PRO A 138 16.54 -0.34 -2.35
N GLU A 139 15.37 -0.96 -2.48
CA GLU A 139 15.26 -2.33 -2.99
C GLU A 139 15.89 -2.46 -4.38
N ALA A 140 15.74 -1.45 -5.24
CA ALA A 140 16.48 -1.37 -6.49
C ALA A 140 16.69 0.05 -6.99
N ARG A 141 17.72 0.20 -7.83
CA ARG A 141 17.89 1.33 -8.75
C ARG A 141 17.73 0.84 -10.19
N ILE A 142 16.90 1.51 -10.96
CA ILE A 142 16.59 1.21 -12.36
C ILE A 142 16.98 2.43 -13.20
N ASN A 143 17.97 2.24 -14.08
CA ASN A 143 18.37 3.26 -15.04
C ASN A 143 17.76 2.92 -16.40
N LEU A 144 16.99 3.85 -16.95
CA LEU A 144 16.40 3.74 -18.27
C LEU A 144 17.18 4.61 -19.27
N ASN A 145 16.83 4.51 -20.54
CA ASN A 145 17.26 5.49 -21.54
C ASN A 145 16.78 6.91 -21.18
N ASP A 146 17.34 7.91 -21.88
CA ASP A 146 17.04 9.35 -21.68
C ASP A 146 17.38 9.87 -20.27
N ASP A 147 18.31 9.17 -19.61
CA ASP A 147 18.86 9.45 -18.28
C ASP A 147 17.80 9.50 -17.16
N ILE A 148 16.76 8.66 -17.29
CA ILE A 148 15.75 8.48 -16.25
C ILE A 148 16.27 7.49 -15.21
N ILE A 149 16.22 7.89 -13.94
CA ILE A 149 16.64 7.09 -12.78
C ILE A 149 15.40 6.84 -11.92
N ILE A 150 15.15 5.59 -11.58
CA ILE A 150 14.08 5.19 -10.66
C ILE A 150 14.69 4.42 -9.49
N ASP A 151 14.61 4.99 -8.30
CA ASP A 151 14.85 4.26 -7.05
C ASP A 151 13.52 3.79 -6.49
N VAL A 152 13.47 2.55 -6.00
CA VAL A 152 12.21 1.93 -5.56
C VAL A 152 12.32 1.34 -4.16
N GLU A 153 11.26 1.53 -3.39
CA GLU A 153 11.02 0.87 -2.12
C GLU A 153 9.64 0.23 -2.15
N VAL A 154 9.54 -1.03 -1.70
CA VAL A 154 8.27 -1.77 -1.67
C VAL A 154 7.90 -2.11 -0.23
N LYS A 155 6.68 -1.78 0.18
CA LYS A 155 6.19 -1.97 1.55
C LYS A 155 4.88 -2.73 1.60
N THR A 156 4.73 -3.58 2.62
CA THR A 156 3.47 -4.26 2.94
C THR A 156 3.20 -4.14 4.45
N PRO A 157 2.04 -3.61 4.87
CA PRO A 157 1.66 -3.34 6.26
C PRO A 157 1.47 -4.61 7.09
N GLY A 158 1.56 -5.78 6.46
CA GLY A 158 1.42 -7.06 7.11
C GLY A 158 -0.02 -7.55 7.11
N PHE A 159 -0.24 -8.80 7.52
CA PHE A 159 -1.57 -9.39 7.49
C PHE A 159 -2.30 -9.04 8.78
N GLU A 160 -3.42 -8.31 8.67
CA GLU A 160 -4.21 -8.00 9.85
C GLU A 160 -5.06 -9.20 10.26
N LYS A 161 -4.68 -9.82 11.38
CA LYS A 161 -5.45 -10.93 11.98
C LYS A 161 -6.76 -10.46 12.65
N SER A 162 -6.92 -9.15 12.88
CA SER A 162 -7.92 -8.57 13.79
C SER A 162 -9.18 -8.00 13.14
N HIS A 163 -9.30 -7.91 11.82
CA HIS A 163 -10.56 -7.49 11.16
C HIS A 163 -11.66 -8.57 11.18
N SER A 164 -11.58 -9.49 12.12
CA SER A 164 -12.55 -10.57 12.30
C SER A 164 -13.77 -10.03 13.06
N TYR A 165 -14.69 -9.41 12.32
CA TYR A 165 -16.06 -9.00 12.69
C TYR A 165 -16.20 -8.06 13.92
N PRO A 166 -17.16 -7.10 13.90
CA PRO A 166 -17.37 -6.20 15.01
C PRO A 166 -17.76 -6.93 16.31
N LYS A 167 -16.94 -6.75 17.35
CA LYS A 167 -17.20 -7.32 18.68
C LYS A 167 -18.29 -6.56 19.43
N SER A 168 -18.48 -5.29 19.09
CA SER A 168 -19.53 -4.45 19.68
C SER A 168 -20.95 -4.94 19.35
N LYS A 169 -21.96 -4.38 20.02
CA LYS A 169 -23.36 -4.72 19.77
C LYS A 169 -23.90 -4.18 18.45
N LEU A 170 -23.34 -3.09 17.92
CA LEU A 170 -23.91 -2.41 16.74
C LEU A 170 -23.01 -2.43 15.50
N GLY A 171 -21.70 -2.38 15.67
CA GLY A 171 -20.76 -2.31 14.55
C GLY A 171 -19.45 -1.64 14.93
N MET A 172 -18.64 -1.34 13.93
CA MET A 172 -17.41 -0.58 14.09
C MET A 172 -17.33 0.59 13.11
N ILE A 173 -16.58 1.62 13.49
CA ILE A 173 -16.21 2.76 12.66
C ILE A 173 -14.71 2.93 12.65
N LYS A 174 -14.17 3.33 11.50
CA LYS A 174 -12.77 3.59 11.27
C LYS A 174 -12.59 4.99 10.66
N PRO A 175 -12.12 6.00 11.43
CA PRO A 175 -11.94 7.35 10.91
C PRO A 175 -10.69 7.38 10.01
N ASN A 176 -10.86 7.51 8.71
CA ASN A 176 -9.76 7.47 7.72
C ASN A 176 -9.06 8.82 7.55
N VAL A 177 -8.96 9.57 8.64
CA VAL A 177 -8.44 10.94 8.67
C VAL A 177 -7.44 11.09 9.81
N VAL A 178 -6.50 12.01 9.65
CA VAL A 178 -5.53 12.31 10.70
C VAL A 178 -6.21 13.23 11.71
N LEU A 179 -6.40 12.73 12.92
CA LEU A 179 -6.98 13.48 14.04
C LEU A 179 -5.90 13.86 15.05
N ASP A 180 -6.07 15.03 15.65
CA ASP A 180 -5.34 15.44 16.84
C ASP A 180 -5.82 14.65 18.07
N ASP A 181 -5.16 14.83 19.22
CA ASP A 181 -5.50 14.09 20.43
C ASP A 181 -6.89 14.46 20.98
N ASN A 182 -7.38 15.67 20.71
CA ASN A 182 -8.74 16.08 21.06
C ASN A 182 -9.79 15.42 20.16
N GLY A 183 -9.57 15.40 18.85
CA GLY A 183 -10.42 14.73 17.88
C GLY A 183 -10.54 13.23 18.14
N LYS A 184 -9.41 12.56 18.43
CA LYS A 184 -9.38 11.15 18.87
C LYS A 184 -10.26 10.93 20.11
N LYS A 185 -10.18 11.82 21.11
CA LYS A 185 -11.01 11.75 22.32
C LYS A 185 -12.50 11.92 22.00
N LYS A 186 -12.86 12.92 21.18
CA LYS A 186 -14.25 13.17 20.77
C LYS A 186 -14.86 11.96 20.04
N VAL A 187 -14.16 11.43 19.03
CA VAL A 187 -14.61 10.24 18.29
C VAL A 187 -14.69 9.02 19.19
N GLY A 188 -13.71 8.81 20.07
CA GLY A 188 -13.74 7.74 21.06
C GLY A 188 -14.95 7.82 22.01
N GLN A 189 -15.27 9.01 22.50
CA GLN A 189 -16.43 9.22 23.37
C GLN A 189 -17.75 9.00 22.63
N TYR A 190 -17.85 9.47 21.38
CA TYR A 190 -19.02 9.20 20.53
C TYR A 190 -19.22 7.70 20.32
N CYS A 191 -18.18 6.97 19.92
CA CYS A 191 -18.28 5.53 19.69
C CYS A 191 -18.70 4.77 20.95
N LYS A 192 -18.14 5.14 22.10
CA LYS A 192 -18.52 4.57 23.40
C LYS A 192 -20.00 4.81 23.72
N ASN A 193 -20.50 6.04 23.52
CA ASN A 193 -21.89 6.38 23.76
C ASN A 193 -22.84 5.68 22.77
N ALA A 194 -22.43 5.58 21.51
CA ALA A 194 -23.17 4.94 20.45
C ALA A 194 -23.03 3.40 20.43
N SER A 195 -22.32 2.78 21.39
CA SER A 195 -22.06 1.32 21.40
C SER A 195 -21.40 0.79 20.12
N LEU A 196 -20.56 1.61 19.49
CA LEU A 196 -19.74 1.29 18.33
C LEU A 196 -18.31 0.98 18.78
N GLU A 197 -17.66 0.05 18.08
CA GLU A 197 -16.22 -0.18 18.19
C GLU A 197 -15.47 0.85 17.35
N LEU A 198 -14.40 1.42 17.91
CA LEU A 198 -13.55 2.37 17.20
C LEU A 198 -12.26 1.68 16.78
N VAL A 199 -12.02 1.62 15.47
CA VAL A 199 -10.76 1.14 14.89
C VAL A 199 -9.98 2.34 14.41
N MET A 200 -8.85 2.67 15.05
CA MET A 200 -8.04 3.81 14.63
C MET A 200 -7.31 3.52 13.30
N PRO A 201 -7.18 4.52 12.41
CA PRO A 201 -6.47 4.36 11.15
C PRO A 201 -4.98 4.12 11.36
N ARG A 202 -4.36 3.43 10.41
CA ARG A 202 -2.97 2.99 10.39
C ARG A 202 -1.99 4.08 9.94
N VAL A 203 -2.24 5.32 10.37
CA VAL A 203 -1.39 6.47 10.02
C VAL A 203 0.05 6.30 10.47
N LEU A 204 0.28 5.66 11.63
CA LEU A 204 1.64 5.38 12.11
C LEU A 204 2.37 4.36 11.21
N LYS A 205 1.64 3.44 10.58
CA LYS A 205 2.23 2.48 9.65
C LYS A 205 2.67 3.16 8.35
N LEU A 206 1.87 4.11 7.84
CA LEU A 206 2.27 4.95 6.71
C LEU A 206 3.49 5.79 7.05
N LYS A 207 3.55 6.38 8.25
CA LYS A 207 4.74 7.08 8.74
C LYS A 207 5.96 6.15 8.72
N ASP A 208 5.87 4.95 9.27
CA ASP A 208 7.01 4.01 9.29
C ASP A 208 7.50 3.66 7.88
N PHE A 209 6.58 3.55 6.92
CA PHE A 209 6.93 3.31 5.51
C PHE A 209 7.62 4.49 4.85
N ILE A 210 7.10 5.69 5.07
CA ILE A 210 7.70 6.92 4.55
C ILE A 210 9.08 7.13 5.17
N ASP A 211 9.21 7.00 6.49
CA ASP A 211 10.49 7.13 7.19
C ASP A 211 11.51 6.10 6.68
N SER A 212 11.10 4.83 6.57
CA SER A 212 11.98 3.77 6.08
C SER A 212 12.43 3.99 4.64
N ALA A 213 11.53 4.43 3.76
CA ALA A 213 11.88 4.76 2.38
C ALA A 213 12.82 5.98 2.32
N ALA A 214 12.53 7.03 3.10
CA ALA A 214 13.34 8.24 3.17
C ALA A 214 14.74 8.01 3.76
N GLU A 215 14.90 7.04 4.67
CA GLU A 215 16.21 6.63 5.17
C GLU A 215 17.06 5.96 4.08
N LYS A 216 16.41 5.24 3.17
CA LYS A 216 17.02 4.53 2.04
C LYS A 216 17.24 5.38 0.80
N PHE A 217 16.47 6.45 0.60
CA PHE A 217 16.59 7.29 -0.59
C PHE A 217 17.54 8.47 -0.39
N GLU A 218 18.24 8.84 -1.46
CA GLU A 218 18.82 10.18 -1.61
C GLU A 218 17.76 11.17 -2.13
N LYS A 219 17.96 12.47 -1.93
CA LYS A 219 17.06 13.45 -2.57
C LYS A 219 17.23 13.33 -4.09
N PRO A 220 16.15 13.36 -4.89
CA PRO A 220 16.26 13.39 -6.34
C PRO A 220 17.29 14.41 -6.84
N SER A 221 18.23 13.95 -7.66
CA SER A 221 19.38 14.72 -8.11
C SER A 221 19.18 15.42 -9.45
N SER A 222 18.09 15.12 -10.15
CA SER A 222 17.71 15.75 -11.42
C SER A 222 16.19 15.69 -11.60
N PRO A 223 15.61 16.46 -12.55
CA PRO A 223 14.19 16.39 -12.88
C PRO A 223 13.70 15.00 -13.34
N LYS A 224 14.62 14.09 -13.70
CA LYS A 224 14.34 12.74 -14.20
C LYS A 224 14.76 11.63 -13.21
N HIS A 225 15.12 12.00 -11.99
CA HIS A 225 15.40 11.07 -10.91
C HIS A 225 14.14 10.96 -10.03
N PHE A 226 13.53 9.78 -9.99
CA PHE A 226 12.29 9.54 -9.27
C PHE A 226 12.47 8.48 -8.19
N ASN A 227 12.09 8.80 -6.96
CA ASN A 227 12.05 7.88 -5.85
C ASN A 227 10.60 7.42 -5.62
N LEU A 228 10.34 6.14 -5.82
CA LEU A 228 8.99 5.57 -5.81
C LEU A 228 8.80 4.67 -4.59
N LEU A 229 7.77 4.98 -3.81
CA LEU A 229 7.33 4.13 -2.70
C LEU A 229 6.08 3.35 -3.13
N PHE A 230 6.22 2.05 -3.33
CA PHE A 230 5.10 1.15 -3.58
C PHE A 230 4.58 0.59 -2.25
N ILE A 231 3.28 0.70 -2.01
CA ILE A 231 2.64 0.19 -0.78
C ILE A 231 1.51 -0.75 -1.17
N ASN A 232 1.71 -2.04 -0.88
CA ASN A 232 0.68 -3.06 -0.98
C ASN A 232 -0.26 -2.97 0.22
N TRP A 233 -1.50 -2.53 0.06
CA TRP A 233 -2.50 -2.36 1.14
C TRP A 233 -3.53 -3.51 1.23
N THR A 234 -3.24 -4.66 0.63
CA THR A 234 -4.23 -5.73 0.43
C THR A 234 -4.83 -6.26 1.72
N TYR A 235 -4.01 -6.46 2.75
CA TYR A 235 -4.33 -7.28 3.93
C TYR A 235 -4.76 -6.48 5.16
N THR A 236 -5.20 -5.23 4.98
CA THR A 236 -5.21 -4.23 6.07
C THR A 236 -6.41 -3.32 6.14
N ASP A 237 -7.40 -3.53 5.29
CA ASP A 237 -8.63 -2.74 5.33
C ASP A 237 -9.84 -3.64 5.18
N PHE A 238 -11.03 -3.09 5.47
CA PHE A 238 -12.26 -3.77 5.11
C PHE A 238 -12.25 -4.04 3.59
N PRO A 239 -12.62 -5.25 3.14
CA PRO A 239 -12.64 -5.59 1.71
C PRO A 239 -13.36 -4.56 0.83
N GLU A 240 -14.46 -4.01 1.35
CA GLU A 240 -15.36 -3.06 0.70
C GLU A 240 -14.76 -1.66 0.53
N CYS A 241 -13.80 -1.31 1.38
CA CYS A 241 -13.23 0.04 1.49
C CYS A 241 -12.05 0.28 0.54
N GLU A 242 -11.69 -0.72 -0.27
CA GLU A 242 -10.65 -0.62 -1.30
C GLU A 242 -9.35 0.02 -0.79
N LEU A 243 -8.97 1.19 -1.30
CA LEU A 243 -7.79 1.97 -0.90
C LEU A 243 -8.18 3.24 -0.12
N ASN A 244 -9.39 3.33 0.42
CA ASN A 244 -9.91 4.55 1.03
C ASN A 244 -9.06 5.04 2.20
N GLU A 245 -8.70 4.17 3.14
CA GLU A 245 -7.85 4.55 4.29
C GLU A 245 -6.52 5.19 3.85
N PRO A 246 -5.64 4.52 3.08
CA PRO A 246 -4.34 5.08 2.78
C PRO A 246 -4.43 6.31 1.86
N ILE A 247 -5.41 6.37 0.95
CA ILE A 247 -5.65 7.57 0.12
C ILE A 247 -6.04 8.74 1.03
N SER A 248 -7.05 8.57 1.87
CA SER A 248 -7.56 9.65 2.73
C SER A 248 -6.49 10.14 3.71
N LEU A 249 -5.67 9.25 4.29
CA LEU A 249 -4.57 9.65 5.17
C LEU A 249 -3.46 10.44 4.44
N LEU A 250 -3.20 10.14 3.17
CA LEU A 250 -2.13 10.77 2.40
C LEU A 250 -2.56 12.08 1.75
N VAL A 251 -3.73 12.12 1.12
CA VAL A 251 -4.12 13.19 0.20
C VAL A 251 -5.43 13.89 0.54
N ASN A 252 -6.07 13.60 1.69
CA ASN A 252 -7.23 14.37 2.12
C ASN A 252 -6.88 15.87 2.19
N PRO A 253 -7.71 16.79 1.65
CA PRO A 253 -7.37 18.21 1.62
C PRO A 253 -7.21 18.85 3.00
N ILE A 254 -7.87 18.31 4.03
CA ILE A 254 -7.88 18.85 5.39
C ILE A 254 -6.82 18.20 6.26
N SER A 255 -6.65 16.88 6.19
CA SER A 255 -5.76 16.14 7.11
C SER A 255 -4.69 15.28 6.43
N GLY A 256 -4.57 15.35 5.10
CA GLY A 256 -3.65 14.53 4.32
C GLY A 256 -2.19 14.91 4.55
N ILE A 257 -1.35 13.94 4.92
CA ILE A 257 0.04 14.19 5.33
C ILE A 257 0.96 14.64 4.20
N LEU A 258 0.62 14.41 2.93
CA LEU A 258 1.42 14.92 1.80
C LEU A 258 1.28 16.44 1.63
N TYR A 259 0.11 16.99 1.96
CA TYR A 259 -0.24 18.38 1.64
C TYR A 259 -0.42 19.27 2.86
N ASN A 260 -0.85 18.76 4.01
CA ASN A 260 -1.06 19.57 5.21
C ASN A 260 0.06 19.37 6.25
N ASP A 261 0.86 20.42 6.45
CA ASP A 261 1.96 20.42 7.42
C ASP A 261 1.48 20.32 8.87
N ALA A 262 0.28 20.82 9.19
CA ALA A 262 -0.32 20.68 10.51
C ALA A 262 -0.61 19.20 10.85
N ALA A 263 -1.03 18.40 9.85
CA ALA A 263 -1.29 16.98 10.08
C ALA A 263 -0.03 16.22 10.52
N LEU A 264 1.16 16.63 10.08
CA LEU A 264 2.44 16.02 10.48
C LEU A 264 2.69 16.11 12.00
N ASN A 265 2.18 17.15 12.67
CA ASN A 265 2.32 17.31 14.12
C ASN A 265 1.59 16.22 14.91
N PHE A 266 0.57 15.60 14.31
CA PHE A 266 -0.26 14.58 14.95
C PHE A 266 0.23 13.17 14.67
N VAL A 267 1.09 12.99 13.67
CA VAL A 267 1.69 11.70 13.31
C VAL A 267 3.03 11.54 14.00
N LYS A 268 2.97 11.15 15.27
CA LYS A 268 4.15 10.99 16.14
C LYS A 268 4.14 9.66 16.89
N THR A 269 5.31 9.05 17.01
CA THR A 269 5.53 7.86 17.84
C THR A 269 6.34 8.26 19.08
N PHE A 270 6.05 7.65 20.22
CA PHE A 270 6.85 7.86 21.42
C PHE A 270 8.05 6.91 21.41
N ASP A 271 9.25 7.48 21.27
CA ASP A 271 10.50 6.78 21.44
C ASP A 271 10.75 6.58 22.94
N LYS A 272 10.64 5.33 23.40
CA LYS A 272 10.81 4.98 24.82
C LYS A 272 12.25 5.12 25.29
N GLU A 273 13.23 4.90 24.42
CA GLU A 273 14.65 4.93 24.76
C GLU A 273 15.10 6.38 25.00
N ASN A 274 14.74 7.26 24.06
CA ASN A 274 15.10 8.67 24.12
C ASN A 274 14.06 9.53 24.87
N LYS A 275 12.91 8.96 25.23
CA LYS A 275 11.77 9.64 25.89
C LYS A 275 11.27 10.86 25.13
N ILE A 276 11.32 10.82 23.79
CA ILE A 276 10.87 11.91 22.90
C ILE A 276 9.80 11.42 21.95
N TYR A 277 8.98 12.35 21.44
CA TYR A 277 8.09 12.06 20.33
C TYR A 277 8.81 12.28 19.01
N LYS A 278 8.93 11.22 18.19
CA LYS A 278 9.43 11.31 16.81
C LYS A 278 8.26 11.54 15.86
N LYS A 279 8.15 12.75 15.31
CA LYS A 279 7.14 13.09 14.30
C LYS A 279 7.58 12.66 12.91
N LEU A 280 6.63 12.52 11.99
CA LEU A 280 6.95 12.49 10.56
C LEU A 280 7.48 13.87 10.16
N GLU A 281 8.65 13.91 9.54
CA GLU A 281 9.29 15.17 9.16
C GLU A 281 9.13 15.45 7.67
N ARG A 282 8.92 16.72 7.33
CA ARG A 282 8.76 17.18 5.95
C ARG A 282 9.91 16.72 5.03
N ARG A 283 11.15 16.78 5.52
CA ARG A 283 12.35 16.33 4.80
C ARG A 283 12.31 14.86 4.35
N ASN A 284 11.53 14.01 5.03
CA ASN A 284 11.36 12.63 4.62
C ASN A 284 10.44 12.53 3.39
N LEU A 285 9.41 13.38 3.33
CA LEU A 285 8.54 13.51 2.16
C LEU A 285 9.28 14.12 0.96
N ASP A 286 10.20 15.05 1.18
CA ASP A 286 11.03 15.65 0.11
C ASP A 286 11.92 14.64 -0.64
N LYS A 287 12.09 13.43 -0.07
CA LYS A 287 12.83 12.34 -0.71
C LYS A 287 11.94 11.38 -1.49
N ILE A 288 10.62 11.52 -1.43
CA ILE A 288 9.68 10.63 -2.10
C ILE A 288 9.03 11.40 -3.25
N SER A 289 9.26 10.96 -4.49
CA SER A 289 8.67 11.58 -5.68
C SER A 289 7.19 11.21 -5.82
N ALA A 290 6.86 9.93 -5.65
CA ALA A 290 5.48 9.46 -5.72
C ALA A 290 5.25 8.21 -4.84
N ILE A 291 4.00 8.02 -4.43
CA ILE A 291 3.55 6.85 -3.69
C ILE A 291 2.53 6.09 -4.56
N ILE A 292 2.78 4.81 -4.80
CA ILE A 292 1.86 3.93 -5.51
C ILE A 292 1.19 3.04 -4.47
N LEU A 293 -0.09 3.27 -4.22
CA LEU A 293 -0.92 2.41 -3.37
C LEU A 293 -1.56 1.34 -4.24
N TYR A 294 -1.56 0.07 -3.82
CA TYR A 294 -2.25 -0.97 -4.56
C TYR A 294 -2.79 -2.09 -3.68
N ARG A 295 -3.77 -2.83 -4.21
CA ARG A 295 -4.28 -4.06 -3.63
C ARG A 295 -4.22 -5.19 -4.64
N ASP A 296 -3.63 -6.28 -4.19
CA ASP A 296 -3.64 -7.56 -4.85
C ASP A 296 -5.04 -8.13 -4.93
N THR A 297 -5.28 -8.72 -6.09
CA THR A 297 -6.41 -9.59 -6.37
C THR A 297 -5.88 -10.99 -6.58
N ILE A 298 -6.75 -11.98 -6.62
CA ILE A 298 -6.35 -13.33 -7.00
C ILE A 298 -5.64 -13.35 -8.37
N ASP A 299 -6.09 -12.53 -9.33
CA ASP A 299 -5.44 -12.46 -10.63
C ASP A 299 -4.03 -11.85 -10.55
N SER A 300 -3.82 -10.79 -9.75
CA SER A 300 -2.47 -10.21 -9.60
C SER A 300 -1.50 -11.15 -8.89
N ILE A 301 -1.98 -11.96 -7.94
CA ILE A 301 -1.15 -12.96 -7.26
C ILE A 301 -0.82 -14.14 -8.20
N LEU A 302 -1.83 -14.71 -8.87
CA LEU A 302 -1.65 -15.87 -9.75
C LEU A 302 -0.85 -15.55 -11.01
N SER A 303 -1.14 -14.41 -11.65
CA SER A 303 -0.36 -13.94 -12.80
C SER A 303 0.98 -13.37 -12.38
N GLY A 304 1.04 -12.78 -11.20
CA GLY A 304 2.20 -12.04 -10.73
C GLY A 304 2.53 -10.80 -11.57
N ASP A 305 1.64 -10.36 -12.45
CA ASP A 305 1.85 -9.22 -13.33
C ASP A 305 1.14 -7.98 -12.75
N PHE A 306 1.92 -6.97 -12.40
CA PHE A 306 1.42 -5.73 -11.80
C PHE A 306 0.38 -5.02 -12.69
N ARG A 307 0.38 -5.26 -14.01
CA ARG A 307 -0.60 -4.67 -14.93
C ARG A 307 -2.02 -5.14 -14.67
N TYR A 308 -2.24 -6.26 -13.97
CA TYR A 308 -3.59 -6.65 -13.55
C TYR A 308 -4.23 -5.61 -12.63
N HIS A 309 -3.46 -4.85 -11.85
CA HIS A 309 -4.01 -3.74 -11.06
C HIS A 309 -4.66 -2.66 -11.94
N PHE A 310 -4.24 -2.53 -13.20
CA PHE A 310 -4.80 -1.56 -14.14
C PHE A 310 -6.19 -2.01 -14.59
N GLY A 311 -6.33 -3.28 -14.97
CA GLY A 311 -7.62 -3.87 -15.34
C GLY A 311 -8.61 -3.90 -14.17
N HIS A 312 -8.11 -4.11 -12.95
CA HIS A 312 -8.91 -4.14 -11.72
C HIS A 312 -9.16 -2.75 -11.10
N ASN A 313 -8.53 -1.69 -11.62
CA ASN A 313 -8.49 -0.36 -10.97
C ASN A 313 -8.07 -0.43 -9.48
N SER A 314 -7.23 -1.41 -9.13
CA SER A 314 -6.86 -1.71 -7.74
C SER A 314 -5.57 -1.02 -7.30
N PHE A 315 -5.12 0.00 -8.03
CA PHE A 315 -4.01 0.88 -7.62
C PHE A 315 -4.39 2.36 -7.73
N LYS A 316 -3.58 3.21 -7.11
CA LYS A 316 -3.61 4.68 -7.25
C LYS A 316 -2.18 5.22 -7.21
N LEU A 317 -1.86 6.11 -8.15
CA LEU A 317 -0.60 6.86 -8.19
C LEU A 317 -0.79 8.22 -7.52
N LEU A 318 -0.12 8.45 -6.40
CA LEU A 318 -0.15 9.72 -5.67
C LEU A 318 1.16 10.47 -5.92
N LEU A 319 1.07 11.58 -6.66
CA LEU A 319 2.23 12.42 -6.94
C LEU A 319 2.53 13.33 -5.74
N ASN A 320 3.80 13.52 -5.43
CA ASN A 320 4.22 14.39 -4.33
C ASN A 320 4.67 15.77 -4.81
N GLU A 321 3.82 16.43 -5.60
CA GLU A 321 4.18 17.65 -6.35
C GLU A 321 4.51 18.83 -5.43
N LYS A 322 3.80 18.97 -4.30
CA LYS A 322 4.05 20.05 -3.31
C LYS A 322 5.50 20.01 -2.78
N ASN A 323 6.12 18.83 -2.73
CA ASN A 323 7.47 18.64 -2.19
C ASN A 323 8.57 18.58 -3.25
N ASN A 324 8.20 18.37 -4.51
CA ASN A 324 9.12 18.00 -5.58
C ASN A 324 8.78 18.71 -6.89
N ASN A 325 8.55 20.02 -6.83
CA ASN A 325 8.15 20.85 -7.97
C ASN A 325 9.14 20.85 -9.15
N ASP A 326 10.40 20.50 -8.91
CA ASP A 326 11.44 20.46 -9.94
C ASP A 326 11.46 19.13 -10.74
N LEU A 327 10.64 18.14 -10.35
CA LEU A 327 10.57 16.85 -11.03
C LEU A 327 9.61 16.89 -12.24
N ASP A 328 9.97 16.15 -13.29
CA ASP A 328 9.13 16.00 -14.48
C ASP A 328 8.08 14.90 -14.25
N PHE A 329 7.00 15.25 -13.55
CA PHE A 329 5.91 14.32 -13.25
C PHE A 329 5.14 13.84 -14.49
N TYR A 330 5.12 14.64 -15.56
CA TYR A 330 4.54 14.20 -16.83
C TYR A 330 5.36 13.05 -17.42
N LEU A 331 6.69 13.19 -17.44
CA LEU A 331 7.58 12.12 -17.84
C LEU A 331 7.45 10.89 -16.95
N LEU A 332 7.33 11.07 -15.63
CA LEU A 332 7.10 9.96 -14.69
C LEU A 332 5.83 9.18 -15.06
N CYS A 333 4.69 9.87 -15.18
CA CYS A 333 3.41 9.24 -15.52
C CYS A 333 3.48 8.53 -16.87
N LYS A 334 4.13 9.13 -17.87
CA LYS A 334 4.35 8.52 -19.18
C LYS A 334 5.24 7.27 -19.09
N THR A 335 6.30 7.33 -18.30
CA THR A 335 7.25 6.23 -18.10
C THR A 335 6.59 5.05 -17.39
N LEU A 336 5.76 5.33 -16.38
CA LEU A 336 5.00 4.33 -15.65
C LEU A 336 3.72 3.93 -16.38
N HIS A 337 3.30 4.57 -17.46
CA HIS A 337 1.97 4.36 -18.05
C HIS A 337 0.81 4.48 -17.03
N MET A 338 1.00 5.24 -15.96
CA MET A 338 0.05 5.40 -14.86
C MET A 338 -0.53 6.80 -14.85
N ASN A 339 -1.85 6.90 -14.72
CA ASN A 339 -2.50 8.19 -14.53
C ASN A 339 -2.45 8.57 -13.05
N PRO A 340 -2.14 9.83 -12.72
CA PRO A 340 -2.17 10.30 -11.36
C PRO A 340 -3.59 10.27 -10.80
N TYR A 341 -3.71 10.01 -9.50
CA TYR A 341 -4.96 10.11 -8.80
C TYR A 341 -5.42 11.56 -8.74
N ASN A 342 -6.66 11.82 -9.17
CA ASN A 342 -7.23 13.16 -9.17
C ASN A 342 -7.71 13.53 -7.76
N THR A 343 -6.89 14.28 -7.03
CA THR A 343 -7.22 14.81 -5.70
C THR A 343 -8.23 15.97 -5.74
N GLY A 344 -8.45 16.57 -6.92
CA GLY A 344 -9.30 17.75 -7.09
C GLY A 344 -10.80 17.46 -7.26
N SER A 345 -11.21 16.20 -7.45
CA SER A 345 -12.63 15.87 -7.45
C SER A 345 -13.15 15.80 -6.00
N THR A 346 -13.91 16.82 -5.59
CA THR A 346 -14.52 16.99 -4.25
C THR A 346 -15.47 15.90 -3.77
N LEU A 347 -15.57 14.80 -4.51
CA LEU A 347 -16.58 13.75 -4.38
C LEU A 347 -16.03 12.41 -3.86
N GLN A 348 -14.75 12.29 -3.49
CA GLN A 348 -14.14 10.96 -3.29
C GLN A 348 -13.46 10.67 -1.94
N TRP A 349 -13.29 11.64 -1.04
CA TRP A 349 -12.74 11.33 0.29
C TRP A 349 -13.86 11.00 1.27
N VAL A 350 -13.79 9.81 1.84
CA VAL A 350 -14.73 9.35 2.86
C VAL A 350 -14.03 9.46 4.22
N PRO A 351 -14.51 10.33 5.13
CA PRO A 351 -13.81 10.64 6.38
C PRO A 351 -13.77 9.44 7.34
N ALA A 352 -14.62 8.44 7.12
CA ALA A 352 -14.61 7.20 7.87
C ALA A 352 -15.25 6.04 7.10
N ASP A 353 -14.71 4.84 7.31
CA ASP A 353 -15.37 3.58 6.95
C ASP A 353 -16.17 3.03 8.12
N TYR A 354 -17.14 2.16 7.84
CA TYR A 354 -17.93 1.50 8.86
C TYR A 354 -18.33 0.08 8.46
N GLU A 355 -18.51 -0.78 9.47
CA GLU A 355 -19.08 -2.12 9.31
C GLU A 355 -20.15 -2.31 10.39
N MET A 356 -21.41 -2.49 9.98
CA MET A 356 -22.55 -2.60 10.90
C MET A 356 -23.06 -4.04 10.98
N LYS A 357 -23.63 -4.42 12.13
CA LYS A 357 -24.37 -5.67 12.25
C LYS A 357 -25.66 -5.60 11.44
N SER A 358 -26.08 -6.73 10.87
CA SER A 358 -27.15 -6.83 9.85
C SER A 358 -28.51 -6.23 10.25
N ASN A 359 -28.78 -6.07 11.55
CA ASN A 359 -30.02 -5.53 12.09
C ASN A 359 -29.94 -4.05 12.50
N VAL A 360 -28.81 -3.38 12.27
CA VAL A 360 -28.62 -1.98 12.67
C VAL A 360 -29.10 -1.04 11.57
N PRO A 361 -29.93 0.00 11.90
CA PRO A 361 -30.37 0.97 10.92
C PRO A 361 -29.19 1.72 10.27
N ARG A 362 -29.29 1.94 8.96
CA ARG A 362 -28.28 2.66 8.16
C ARG A 362 -27.96 4.05 8.71
N GLU A 363 -28.94 4.73 9.28
CA GLU A 363 -28.80 6.05 9.89
C GLU A 363 -27.72 6.09 10.99
N VAL A 364 -27.52 4.98 11.72
CA VAL A 364 -26.47 4.89 12.75
C VAL A 364 -25.08 5.05 12.14
N ALA A 365 -24.85 4.40 11.00
CA ALA A 365 -23.59 4.50 10.27
C ALA A 365 -23.38 5.91 9.71
N GLU A 366 -24.40 6.48 9.06
CA GLU A 366 -24.34 7.81 8.47
C GLU A 366 -24.07 8.89 9.53
N ASN A 367 -24.72 8.81 10.68
CA ASN A 367 -24.48 9.71 11.81
C ASN A 367 -23.05 9.58 12.35
N ALA A 368 -22.50 8.36 12.40
CA ALA A 368 -21.14 8.13 12.86
C ALA A 368 -20.10 8.71 11.89
N VAL A 369 -20.28 8.52 10.58
CA VAL A 369 -19.42 9.11 9.54
C VAL A 369 -19.49 10.64 9.57
N ARG A 370 -20.70 11.21 9.66
CA ARG A 370 -20.90 12.67 9.80
C ARG A 370 -20.23 13.23 11.05
N PHE A 371 -20.28 12.50 12.16
CA PHE A 371 -19.62 12.94 13.38
C PHE A 371 -18.10 13.03 13.22
N VAL A 372 -17.48 12.06 12.53
CA VAL A 372 -16.04 12.11 12.23
C VAL A 372 -15.70 13.32 11.35
N ASP A 373 -16.51 13.58 10.31
CA ASP A 373 -16.36 14.77 9.46
C ASP A 373 -16.47 16.07 10.29
N ASP A 374 -17.51 16.19 11.13
CA ASP A 374 -17.70 17.36 11.98
C ASP A 374 -16.53 17.59 12.94
N VAL A 375 -15.94 16.52 13.49
CA VAL A 375 -14.75 16.63 14.34
C VAL A 375 -13.55 17.14 13.54
N LEU A 376 -13.37 16.66 12.31
CA LEU A 376 -12.31 17.13 11.41
C LEU A 376 -12.46 18.63 11.11
N TRP A 377 -13.68 19.09 10.80
CA TRP A 377 -14.01 20.51 10.56
C TRP A 377 -13.98 21.41 11.81
N GLN A 378 -13.75 20.85 12.99
CA GLN A 378 -13.55 21.61 14.23
C GLN A 378 -12.07 21.77 14.60
N SER A 379 -11.15 21.23 13.80
CA SER A 379 -9.71 21.35 14.06
C SER A 379 -9.15 22.64 13.47
N ASP A 380 -9.06 23.69 14.29
CA ASP A 380 -8.49 24.97 13.88
C ASP A 380 -7.06 24.82 13.33
N GLU A 381 -6.25 23.93 13.92
CA GLU A 381 -4.87 23.69 13.49
C GLU A 381 -4.82 23.10 12.07
N LEU A 382 -5.64 22.07 11.78
CA LEU A 382 -5.71 21.48 10.43
C LEU A 382 -6.23 22.49 9.41
N LEU A 383 -7.28 23.23 9.76
CA LEU A 383 -7.91 24.19 8.87
C LEU A 383 -7.00 25.37 8.56
N SER A 384 -6.24 25.87 9.54
CA SER A 384 -5.26 26.94 9.34
C SER A 384 -4.13 26.55 8.38
N GLY A 385 -3.79 25.26 8.31
CA GLY A 385 -2.78 24.74 7.38
C GLY A 385 -3.24 24.65 5.92
N VAL A 386 -4.54 24.83 5.66
CA VAL A 386 -5.16 24.64 4.33
C VAL A 386 -5.82 25.91 3.82
N PHE A 387 -6.52 26.63 4.70
CA PHE A 387 -7.25 27.84 4.38
C PHE A 387 -6.73 29.00 5.25
N PRO A 388 -6.05 30.00 4.67
CA PRO A 388 -5.60 31.16 5.41
C PRO A 388 -6.75 32.11 5.82
N ASP A 389 -7.95 31.97 5.24
CA ASP A 389 -9.14 32.78 5.56
C ASP A 389 -10.24 31.98 6.30
N PRO A 390 -10.50 32.26 7.58
CA PRO A 390 -11.59 31.68 8.38
C PRO A 390 -13.00 31.82 7.76
N ASN A 391 -13.24 32.87 6.96
CA ASN A 391 -14.56 33.08 6.34
C ASN A 391 -14.81 32.14 5.16
N LEU A 392 -13.75 31.69 4.47
CA LEU A 392 -13.83 30.73 3.38
C LEU A 392 -14.19 29.33 3.90
N ILE A 393 -13.64 28.94 5.06
CA ILE A 393 -13.97 27.68 5.78
C ILE A 393 -15.47 27.59 6.06
N ARG A 394 -16.08 28.68 6.55
CA ARG A 394 -17.51 28.74 6.88
C ARG A 394 -18.41 28.63 5.65
N LYS A 395 -17.93 29.06 4.47
CA LYS A 395 -18.64 28.98 3.18
C LYS A 395 -18.55 27.59 2.56
N LEU A 396 -17.37 26.94 2.61
CA LEU A 396 -17.16 25.56 2.13
C LEU A 396 -17.94 24.54 2.96
N ARG A 397 -17.99 24.72 4.29
CA ARG A 397 -18.82 23.88 5.18
C ARG A 397 -20.31 23.91 4.82
N LYS A 398 -20.83 24.98 4.21
CA LYS A 398 -22.22 25.03 3.74
C LYS A 398 -22.44 24.36 2.40
N GLN A 399 -21.43 24.28 1.53
CA GLN A 399 -21.56 23.70 0.18
C GLN A 399 -21.45 22.16 0.19
N ILE A 400 -20.61 21.59 1.06
CA ILE A 400 -20.43 20.13 1.18
C ILE A 400 -21.71 19.46 1.73
N TYR A 401 -22.44 20.13 2.62
CA TYR A 401 -23.69 19.62 3.19
C TYR A 401 -24.92 19.76 2.26
N LEU A 402 -24.77 20.40 1.10
CA LEU A 402 -25.86 20.63 0.13
C LEU A 402 -25.75 19.77 -1.14
N GLN A 403 -24.73 18.91 -1.26
CA GLN A 403 -24.66 17.89 -2.31
C GLN A 403 -25.06 16.54 -1.70
N GLU A 404 -26.36 16.26 -1.70
CA GLU A 404 -26.87 14.89 -1.58
C GLU A 404 -26.48 14.13 -2.86
N ASP A 405 -25.63 13.10 -2.76
CA ASP A 405 -25.63 11.98 -3.72
C ASP A 405 -24.79 10.77 -3.22
N PRO A 406 -24.95 9.55 -3.78
CA PRO A 406 -25.43 8.41 -3.00
C PRO A 406 -24.57 7.16 -3.28
N TYR A 407 -23.44 6.96 -2.62
CA TYR A 407 -22.63 5.77 -2.90
C TYR A 407 -22.17 5.07 -1.63
N TYR A 408 -22.83 3.95 -1.33
CA TYR A 408 -22.25 2.60 -1.21
C TYR A 408 -23.39 1.65 -0.78
N VAL A 409 -24.08 1.08 -1.78
CA VAL A 409 -25.08 0.03 -1.57
C VAL A 409 -24.65 -1.20 -2.38
N LYS A 410 -24.20 -2.26 -1.70
CA LYS A 410 -24.46 -3.62 -2.15
C LYS A 410 -25.34 -4.29 -1.12
N LYS A 411 -26.52 -4.72 -1.58
CA LYS A 411 -27.42 -5.62 -0.83
C LYS A 411 -26.64 -6.89 -0.47
N VAL A 412 -26.80 -7.33 0.78
CA VAL A 412 -26.63 -8.74 1.17
C VAL A 412 -27.76 -9.55 0.55
#